data_AF-W4IGV9-F1
#
_entry.id   AF-W4IGV9-F1
#
_cell.length_a   1.000
_cell.length_b   1.000
_cell.length_c   1.000
_cell.angle_alpha   90.00
_cell.angle_beta   90.00
_cell.angle_gamma   90.00
#
_symmetry.space_group_name_H-M   'P 1'
#
loop_
_entity.id
_entity.type
_entity.pdbx_description
1 polymer ?
#
loop_
_entity_poly.entity_id
_entity_poly.type
_entity_poly.pdbx_seq_one_letter_code
_entity_poly.pdbx_strand_id
1 'polypeptide(L)' 'MMTFFKEFNDRTKCIAKNVPIQVTLEPLNDRTYRFYLRTPTVVWFIRRCARVPMFSSMAKHNTVGSITLAEVIYF' A
#
# COMPACT_ATOMS: atom_id res chain seq x y z
N MET A 1 22.02 -2.85 -7.39
CA MET A 1 21.17 -2.75 -6.17
C MET A 1 21.00 -1.31 -5.69
N MET A 2 22.06 -0.50 -5.56
CA MET A 2 21.94 0.92 -5.15
C MET A 2 21.10 1.80 -6.09
N THR A 3 21.08 1.49 -7.38
CA THR A 3 20.30 2.24 -8.38
C THR A 3 18.79 2.10 -8.16
N PHE A 4 18.29 0.90 -7.85
CA PHE A 4 16.87 0.65 -7.61
C PHE A 4 16.36 1.43 -6.40
N PHE A 5 17.07 1.37 -5.27
CA PHE A 5 16.64 2.07 -4.05
C PHE A 5 16.60 3.58 -4.25
N LYS A 6 17.54 4.15 -5.01
CA LYS A 6 17.53 5.58 -5.33
C LYS A 6 16.32 5.97 -6.18
N GLU A 7 16.04 5.21 -7.23
CA GLU A 7 14.92 5.47 -8.14
C GLU A 7 13.56 5.23 -7.46
N PHE A 8 13.46 4.17 -6.65
CA PHE A 8 12.27 3.89 -5.83
C PHE A 8 12.01 5.02 -4.84
N ASN A 9 13.03 5.46 -4.10
CA ASN A 9 12.89 6.56 -3.16
C ASN A 9 12.48 7.85 -3.86
N ASP A 10 13.03 8.14 -5.04
CA ASP A 10 12.68 9.32 -5.83
C ASP A 10 11.21 9.34 -6.26
N ARG A 11 10.72 8.23 -6.82
CA ARG A 11 9.31 8.09 -7.23
C ARG A 11 8.33 8.09 -6.06
N THR A 12 8.77 7.69 -4.87
CA THR A 12 7.92 7.61 -3.67
C THR A 12 8.00 8.84 -2.76
N LYS A 13 8.80 9.86 -3.10
CA LYS A 13 8.94 11.11 -2.29
C LYS A 13 7.62 11.82 -2.00
N CYS A 14 6.67 11.76 -2.94
CA CYS A 14 5.38 12.40 -2.81
C CYS A 14 4.39 11.61 -1.94
N ILE A 15 4.72 10.36 -1.58
CA ILE A 15 3.83 9.49 -0.81
C ILE A 15 4.11 9.70 0.67
N ALA A 16 3.03 9.73 1.47
CA ALA A 16 3.14 9.89 2.91
C ALA A 16 4.03 8.79 3.54
N LYS A 17 4.72 9.15 4.62
CA LYS A 17 5.56 8.21 5.36
C LYS A 17 4.71 7.07 5.93
N ASN A 18 5.29 5.87 6.01
CA ASN A 18 4.68 4.67 6.60
C ASN A 18 3.47 4.10 5.81
N VAL A 19 3.42 4.37 4.51
CA VAL A 19 2.46 3.77 3.58
C VAL A 19 3.13 2.58 2.87
N PRO A 20 2.64 1.35 3.02
CA PRO A 20 3.18 0.20 2.31
C PRO A 20 2.77 0.29 0.83
N ILE A 21 3.77 0.36 -0.05
CA ILE A 21 3.59 0.40 -1.50
C ILE A 21 4.01 -0.94 -2.07
N GLN A 22 3.15 -1.54 -2.89
CA GLN A 22 3.47 -2.77 -3.59
C GLN A 22 4.30 -2.45 -4.84
N VAL A 23 5.39 -3.19 -5.04
CA VAL A 23 6.28 -3.06 -6.19
C VAL A 23 6.27 -4.36 -6.98
N THR A 24 5.99 -4.29 -8.28
CA THR A 24 6.18 -5.41 -9.20
C THR A 24 7.49 -5.19 -9.95
N LEU A 25 8.42 -6.15 -9.84
CA LEU A 25 9.72 -6.15 -10.51
C LEU A 25 9.71 -7.13 -11.67
N GLU A 26 10.01 -6.64 -12.86
CA GLU A 26 10.17 -7.42 -14.09
C GLU A 26 11.64 -7.40 -14.52
N PRO A 27 12.36 -8.52 -14.44
CA PRO A 27 13.73 -8.61 -14.93
C PRO A 27 13.76 -8.70 -16.46
N LEU A 28 14.71 -8.01 -17.10
CA LEU A 28 14.96 -8.07 -18.53
C LEU A 28 16.26 -8.87 -18.81
N ASN A 29 16.39 -9.36 -20.05
CA ASN A 29 17.55 -10.16 -20.48
C ASN A 29 18.89 -9.40 -20.40
N ASP A 30 18.87 -8.08 -20.56
CA ASP A 30 20.06 -7.23 -20.57
C ASP A 30 20.56 -6.83 -19.16
N ARG A 31 20.21 -7.60 -18.13
CA ARG A 31 20.48 -7.28 -16.70
C ARG A 31 19.85 -5.96 -16.23
N THR A 32 18.93 -5.42 -17.00
CA THR A 32 18.10 -4.28 -16.64
C THR A 32 16.81 -4.77 -15.98
N TYR A 33 16.11 -3.85 -15.31
CA TYR A 33 14.85 -4.15 -14.63
C TYR A 33 13.84 -3.07 -14.95
N ARG A 34 12.57 -3.46 -15.04
CA ARG A 34 11.44 -2.54 -15.02
C ARG A 34 10.70 -2.78 -13.71
N PHE A 35 10.21 -1.70 -13.11
CA PHE A 35 9.37 -1.81 -11.93
C PHE A 35 8.17 -0.89 -12.02
N TYR A 36 7.07 -1.40 -11.49
CA TYR A 36 5.80 -0.69 -11.42
C TYR A 36 5.44 -0.53 -9.96
N LEU A 37 5.13 0.72 -9.59
CA LEU A 37 4.55 1.05 -8.30
C LEU A 37 3.05 0.90 -8.42
N ARG A 38 2.45 0.12 -7.53
CA ARG A 38 0.99 0.04 -7.39
C ARG A 38 0.53 0.95 -6.26
N THR A 39 -0.75 1.24 -6.25
CA THR A 39 -1.38 1.92 -5.11
C THR A 39 -1.21 1.11 -3.83
N PRO A 40 -1.28 1.75 -2.65
CA PRO A 40 -1.22 1.05 -1.38
C PRO A 40 -2.29 -0.03 -1.29
N THR A 41 -2.06 -1.05 -0.47
CA THR A 41 -3.00 -2.15 -0.35
C THR A 41 -4.34 -1.68 0.23
N VAL A 42 -5.43 -2.22 -0.31
CA VAL A 42 -6.79 -1.91 0.16
C VAL A 42 -6.93 -2.15 1.67
N VAL A 43 -6.28 -3.20 2.19
CA VAL A 43 -6.23 -3.53 3.61
C VAL A 43 -5.64 -2.38 4.44
N TRP A 44 -4.57 -1.73 3.97
CA TRP A 44 -3.97 -0.60 4.67
C TRP A 44 -4.92 0.62 4.68
N PHE A 45 -5.55 0.91 3.54
CA PHE A 45 -6.53 2.00 3.43
C PHE A 45 -7.72 1.80 4.36
N ILE A 46 -8.38 0.64 4.30
CA ILE A 46 -9.52 0.32 5.17
C ILE A 46 -9.13 0.42 6.64
N ARG A 47 -7.93 -0.04 7.01
CA ARG A 47 -7.45 0.06 8.40
C ARG A 47 -7.31 1.53 8.83
N ARG A 48 -6.82 2.39 7.94
CA ARG A 48 -6.67 3.83 8.20
C ARG A 48 -8.03 4.52 8.35
N CYS A 49 -9.00 4.21 7.48
CA CYS A 49 -10.34 4.76 7.56
C CYS A 49 -11.10 4.27 8.81
N ALA A 50 -11.01 2.98 9.13
CA ALA A 50 -11.67 2.39 10.30
C ALA A 50 -11.04 2.79 11.64
N ARG A 51 -9.82 3.37 11.63
CA ARG A 51 -9.06 3.82 12.81
C ARG A 51 -8.83 2.72 13.85
N VAL A 52 -8.68 1.47 13.40
CA VAL A 52 -8.43 0.30 14.25
C VAL A 52 -6.96 -0.11 14.24
N PRO A 53 -6.38 -0.57 15.36
CA PRO A 53 -4.99 -1.04 15.39
C PRO A 53 -4.80 -2.35 14.61
N MET A 54 -5.77 -3.27 14.71
CA MET A 54 -5.74 -4.60 14.08
C MET A 54 -7.15 -5.01 13.65
N PHE A 55 -7.23 -5.82 12.61
CA PHE A 55 -8.49 -6.45 12.19
C PHE A 55 -8.87 -7.62 13.12
N SER A 56 -10.14 -7.99 13.09
CA SER A 56 -10.62 -9.18 13.80
C SER A 56 -9.96 -10.44 13.24
N SER A 57 -9.48 -11.31 14.13
CA SER A 57 -9.01 -12.65 13.77
C SER A 57 -10.15 -13.55 13.25
N MET A 58 -11.40 -13.24 13.62
CA MET A 58 -12.59 -13.98 13.20
C MET A 58 -13.52 -13.03 12.45
N ALA A 59 -13.23 -12.87 11.15
CA ALA A 59 -14.03 -12.04 10.25
C ALA A 59 -15.50 -12.49 10.23
N LYS A 60 -16.43 -11.54 10.04
CA LYS A 60 -17.90 -11.72 10.08
C LYS A 60 -18.52 -12.05 11.45
N HIS A 61 -17.78 -12.65 12.38
CA HIS A 61 -18.30 -12.97 13.72
C HIS A 61 -18.06 -11.85 14.73
N ASN A 62 -16.93 -11.15 14.63
CA ASN A 62 -16.62 -10.01 15.49
C ASN A 62 -16.32 -8.77 14.65
N THR A 63 -17.14 -7.73 14.83
CA THR A 63 -17.03 -6.46 14.10
C THR A 63 -16.20 -5.49 14.92
N VAL A 64 -14.99 -5.19 14.44
CA VAL A 64 -14.01 -4.34 15.14
C VAL A 64 -14.09 -2.86 14.75
N GLY A 65 -14.87 -2.51 13.72
CA GLY A 65 -15.01 -1.15 13.26
C GLY A 65 -16.05 -1.02 12.15
N SER A 66 -16.40 0.22 11.84
CA SER A 66 -17.29 0.57 10.73
C SER A 66 -16.64 1.69 9.91
N ILE A 67 -16.98 1.74 8.63
CA ILE A 67 -16.53 2.78 7.69
C ILE A 67 -17.75 3.32 6.97
N THR A 68 -17.77 4.62 6.73
CA THR A 68 -18.81 5.27 5.94
C THR A 68 -18.45 5.23 4.46
N LEU A 69 -19.47 5.31 3.59
CA LEU A 69 -19.24 5.34 2.14
C LEU A 69 -18.43 6.58 1.71
N ALA A 70 -18.63 7.71 2.39
CA ALA A 70 -17.87 8.92 2.14
C ALA A 70 -16.36 8.70 2.37
N GLU A 71 -15.98 8.00 3.44
CA GLU A 71 -14.57 7.69 3.74
C GLU A 71 -13.93 6.72 2.75
N VAL A 72 -14.73 5.98 1.98
CA VAL A 72 -14.22 5.09 0.90
C VAL A 72 -14.02 5.86 -0.41
N ILE A 73 -14.88 6.83 -0.69
CA ILE A 73 -14.87 7.58 -1.96
C ILE A 73 -13.91 8.76 -1.93
N TYR A 74 -13.82 9.47 -0.81
CA TYR A 74 -13.08 10.73 -0.69
C TYR A 74 -11.65 10.59 -0.13
N PHE A 75 -11.16 9.37 0.04
CA PHE A 75 -9.79 9.10 0.48
C PHE A 75 -8.84 9.02 -0.71
#